data_AF-A0A7H8M8D6-F1
#
_entry.id   AF-A0A7H8M8D6-F1
#
_cell.length_a   1.000
_cell.length_b   1.000
_cell.length_c   1.000
_cell.angle_alpha   90.00
_cell.angle_beta   90.00
_cell.angle_gamma   90.00
#
_symmetry.space_group_name_H-M   'P 1'
#
loop_
_entity.id
_entity.type
_entity.pdbx_description
1 polymer ?
#
loop_
_entity_poly.entity_id
_entity_poly.type
_entity_poly.pdbx_seq_one_letter_code
_entity_poly.pdbx_strand_id
1 'polypeptide(L)'
;MADHVDDGERQEGGGPAEPPRRELRQPPPQPARPAQPPLPESFPERFAPTPSEGSAPLIVGRMPAREAPRAAAQPGRSFVYSDRDARSVELTAPPPRGLMGLRGPRYEWRVEVDTTLRRDTFVASLPSRTELARFELTIEAEWSVTDPVAVVRRGLDDGAAIVRSRLLDVARTVCHRFEIDRIAEVEAAVADQLRTEPRAYEEGIGVRRCYVQVVPDQRTLRRKERFEDARDERRLTSDEVDDLRRSIRTSSDLFLRYLAQDPNRVGSLIADMRQHEQLKEERVIELYNKAVEEKIIRPAQVNEMLERLLGPMTGVLQPEGRTDLFGTRDVPLAPLPEAAAIAGETAREPERPGGPGEPDEDVMPEQLRGRSEDGVESWRPMPWDS
;
A
#
# COMPACT_ATOMS: atom_id res chain seq x y z
N MET A 1 19.16 -76.10 61.18
CA MET A 1 19.45 -75.18 62.30
C MET A 1 19.08 -73.81 61.80
N ALA A 2 17.86 -73.38 62.13
CA ALA A 2 17.60 -72.46 63.25
C ALA A 2 17.96 -71.03 62.82
N ASP A 3 17.14 -70.00 62.94
CA ASP A 3 15.77 -69.80 63.41
C ASP A 3 15.44 -68.31 63.14
N HIS A 4 14.20 -67.89 63.40
CA HIS A 4 13.77 -66.49 63.62
C HIS A 4 13.65 -65.55 62.39
N VAL A 5 12.43 -65.16 61.94
CA VAL A 5 11.42 -64.24 62.53
C VAL A 5 11.95 -62.80 62.58
N ASP A 6 11.38 -61.87 61.79
CA ASP A 6 10.33 -60.95 62.27
C ASP A 6 9.79 -60.02 61.16
N ASP A 7 8.60 -59.52 61.44
CA ASP A 7 7.65 -58.69 60.72
C ASP A 7 8.16 -57.43 60.00
N GLY A 8 7.42 -57.01 58.97
CA GLY A 8 7.66 -55.74 58.31
C GLY A 8 6.69 -55.37 57.21
N GLU A 9 5.47 -55.03 57.61
CA GLU A 9 4.63 -53.99 57.01
C GLU A 9 4.22 -54.08 55.52
N ARG A 10 2.93 -54.40 55.37
CA ARG A 10 2.07 -53.99 54.27
C ARG A 10 2.18 -52.48 54.04
N GLN A 11 2.69 -52.06 52.89
CA GLN A 11 2.32 -50.77 52.30
C GLN A 11 1.39 -51.01 51.12
N GLU A 12 0.13 -50.68 51.35
CA GLU A 12 -0.91 -50.52 50.38
C GLU A 12 -0.45 -49.51 49.32
N GLY A 13 -0.27 -49.99 48.09
CA GLY A 13 -0.11 -49.15 46.92
C GLY A 13 -1.39 -48.35 46.69
N GLY A 14 -1.43 -47.14 47.24
CA GLY A 14 -2.40 -46.11 46.91
C GLY A 14 -2.29 -45.78 45.42
N GLY A 15 -3.20 -46.35 44.64
CA GLY A 15 -3.41 -45.96 43.25
C GLY A 15 -3.73 -44.46 43.18
N PRO A 16 -3.18 -43.73 42.20
CA PRO A 16 -3.42 -42.29 42.08
C PRO A 16 -4.91 -42.05 41.89
N ALA A 17 -5.48 -41.26 42.81
CA ALA A 17 -6.86 -40.82 42.79
C ALA A 17 -7.18 -40.17 41.43
N GLU A 18 -8.13 -40.77 40.72
CA GLU A 18 -8.70 -40.25 39.49
C GLU A 18 -9.23 -38.82 39.77
N PRO A 19 -8.70 -37.79 39.09
CA PRO A 19 -9.12 -36.42 39.35
C PRO A 19 -10.62 -36.27 39.03
N PRO A 20 -11.35 -35.45 39.80
CA PRO A 20 -12.78 -35.28 39.60
C PRO A 20 -13.05 -34.85 38.16
N ARG A 21 -13.89 -35.63 37.47
CA ARG A 21 -14.36 -35.35 36.12
C ARG A 21 -14.94 -33.95 36.10
N ARG A 22 -14.14 -33.03 35.58
CA ARG A 22 -14.50 -31.63 35.36
C ARG A 22 -15.63 -31.64 34.35
N GLU A 23 -16.85 -31.43 34.80
CA GLU A 23 -18.01 -31.22 33.94
C GLU A 23 -17.62 -30.13 32.93
N LEU A 24 -17.48 -30.55 31.67
CA LEU A 24 -17.24 -29.68 30.53
C LEU A 24 -18.45 -28.76 30.43
N ARG A 25 -18.37 -27.60 31.08
CA ARG A 25 -19.26 -26.46 30.85
C ARG A 25 -19.32 -26.28 29.34
N GLN A 26 -20.48 -26.58 28.77
CA GLN A 26 -20.75 -26.30 27.37
C GLN A 26 -20.43 -24.82 27.14
N PRO A 27 -19.56 -24.49 26.17
CA PRO A 27 -19.29 -23.11 25.84
C PRO A 27 -20.63 -22.44 25.50
N PRO A 28 -20.84 -21.17 25.92
CA PRO A 28 -22.05 -20.45 25.57
C PRO A 28 -22.24 -20.51 24.04
N PRO A 29 -23.49 -20.64 23.57
CA PRO A 29 -23.79 -20.72 22.14
C PRO A 29 -23.10 -19.55 21.45
N GLN A 30 -22.10 -19.85 20.62
CA GLN A 30 -21.40 -18.83 19.86
C GLN A 30 -22.46 -18.09 19.04
N PRO A 31 -22.55 -16.75 19.13
CA PRO A 31 -23.45 -15.99 18.28
C PRO A 31 -23.14 -16.41 16.84
N ALA A 32 -24.18 -16.81 16.11
CA ALA A 32 -24.09 -17.31 14.75
C ALA A 32 -23.12 -16.40 13.99
N ARG A 33 -21.95 -16.95 13.60
CA ARG A 33 -20.99 -16.21 12.78
C ARG A 33 -21.79 -15.63 11.62
N PRO A 34 -21.83 -14.29 11.44
CA PRO A 34 -22.48 -13.72 10.27
C PRO A 34 -21.89 -14.45 9.07
N ALA A 35 -22.78 -14.99 8.22
CA ALA A 35 -22.40 -15.75 7.06
C ALA A 35 -21.22 -15.04 6.40
N GLN A 36 -20.05 -15.69 6.39
CA GLN A 36 -18.90 -15.11 5.71
C GLN A 36 -19.39 -14.80 4.30
N PRO A 37 -19.34 -13.52 3.87
CA PRO A 37 -19.73 -13.20 2.50
C PRO A 37 -18.95 -14.16 1.61
N PRO A 38 -19.60 -14.80 0.62
CA PRO A 38 -18.91 -15.73 -0.27
C PRO A 38 -17.63 -15.03 -0.73
N LEU A 39 -16.49 -15.68 -0.49
CA LEU A 39 -15.21 -15.19 -0.99
C LEU A 39 -15.46 -14.81 -2.45
N PRO A 40 -15.22 -13.56 -2.86
CA PRO A 40 -15.52 -13.12 -4.21
C PRO A 40 -14.93 -14.15 -5.15
N GLU A 41 -15.81 -14.67 -6.02
CA GLU A 41 -15.54 -15.72 -6.99
C GLU A 41 -14.10 -15.58 -7.49
N SER A 42 -13.33 -16.65 -7.30
CA SER A 42 -12.16 -17.05 -8.08
C SER A 42 -11.46 -15.92 -8.84
N PHE A 43 -10.19 -15.67 -8.49
CA PHE A 43 -9.18 -14.99 -9.32
C PHE A 43 -9.61 -14.99 -10.79
N PRO A 44 -9.96 -13.84 -11.38
CA PRO A 44 -10.65 -13.85 -12.67
C PRO A 44 -9.79 -14.63 -13.66
N GLU A 45 -10.38 -15.65 -14.31
CA GLU A 45 -9.68 -16.60 -15.19
C GLU A 45 -8.86 -15.91 -16.29
N ARG A 46 -9.11 -14.62 -16.58
CA ARG A 46 -8.26 -13.77 -17.43
C ARG A 46 -6.80 -13.65 -16.96
N PHE A 47 -6.51 -13.97 -15.69
CA PHE A 47 -5.16 -13.96 -15.10
C PHE A 47 -4.66 -15.35 -14.74
N ALA A 48 -5.47 -16.41 -14.94
CA ALA A 48 -4.85 -17.71 -15.10
C ALA A 48 -3.88 -17.51 -16.27
N PRO A 49 -2.56 -17.75 -16.08
CA PRO A 49 -1.61 -17.58 -17.16
C PRO A 49 -2.19 -18.40 -18.31
N THR A 50 -2.58 -17.72 -19.39
CA THR A 50 -2.99 -18.40 -20.61
C THR A 50 -1.87 -19.41 -20.81
N PRO A 51 -2.15 -20.73 -20.75
CA PRO A 51 -1.09 -21.73 -20.79
C PRO A 51 -0.31 -21.37 -22.02
N SER A 52 0.91 -20.85 -21.83
CA SER A 52 1.69 -20.29 -22.92
C SER A 52 1.71 -21.40 -23.94
N GLU A 53 1.07 -21.17 -25.10
CA GLU A 53 0.90 -22.20 -26.13
C GLU A 53 2.27 -22.85 -26.26
N GLY A 54 2.34 -24.14 -25.89
CA GLY A 54 3.60 -24.75 -25.45
C GLY A 54 4.72 -24.35 -26.40
N SER A 55 5.76 -23.69 -25.87
CA SER A 55 6.83 -23.13 -26.71
C SER A 55 7.30 -24.21 -27.68
N ALA A 56 7.36 -23.90 -28.97
CA ALA A 56 7.71 -24.87 -29.98
C ALA A 56 9.01 -25.59 -29.57
N PRO A 57 9.15 -26.91 -29.74
CA PRO A 57 10.33 -27.61 -29.27
C PRO A 57 11.59 -27.03 -29.93
N LEU A 58 12.66 -26.86 -29.16
CA LEU A 58 13.97 -26.45 -29.70
C LEU A 58 14.58 -27.53 -30.59
N ILE A 59 14.41 -28.79 -30.19
CA ILE A 59 14.88 -29.95 -30.92
C ILE A 59 13.74 -30.42 -31.82
N VAL A 60 13.83 -30.08 -33.11
CA VAL A 60 12.80 -30.39 -34.11
C VAL A 60 12.79 -31.87 -34.43
N GLY A 61 13.96 -32.51 -34.46
CA GLY A 61 14.07 -33.91 -34.81
C GLY A 61 15.40 -34.54 -34.42
N ARG A 62 15.36 -35.84 -34.16
CA ARG A 62 16.53 -36.69 -33.93
C ARG A 62 16.46 -37.86 -34.89
N MET A 63 17.52 -38.11 -35.63
CA MET A 63 17.58 -39.24 -36.57
C MET A 63 18.99 -39.83 -36.65
N PRO A 64 19.13 -41.13 -36.97
CA PRO A 64 20.43 -41.72 -37.23
C PRO A 64 21.16 -40.99 -38.36
N ALA A 65 22.43 -40.63 -38.16
CA ALA A 65 23.22 -39.88 -39.14
C ALA A 65 23.38 -40.60 -40.49
N ARG A 66 23.14 -41.91 -40.53
CA ARG A 66 23.16 -42.73 -41.75
C ARG A 66 21.91 -42.54 -42.62
N GLU A 67 20.77 -42.25 -42.00
CA GLU A 67 19.46 -42.08 -42.64
C GLU A 67 19.18 -40.61 -42.99
N ALA A 68 19.91 -39.70 -42.34
CA ALA A 68 19.82 -38.27 -42.53
C ALA A 68 20.00 -37.84 -44.01
N PRO A 69 19.03 -37.13 -44.62
CA PRO A 69 19.17 -36.58 -45.97
C PRO A 69 20.32 -35.58 -46.04
N ARG A 70 21.07 -35.61 -47.14
CA ARG A 70 22.26 -34.78 -47.39
C ARG A 70 21.93 -33.36 -47.89
N ALA A 71 20.83 -32.80 -47.42
CA ALA A 71 20.52 -31.40 -47.67
C ALA A 71 21.33 -30.51 -46.72
N ALA A 72 21.65 -29.29 -47.16
CA ALA A 72 22.11 -28.25 -46.25
C ALA A 72 20.98 -27.91 -45.25
N ALA A 73 21.35 -27.39 -44.08
CA ALA A 73 20.36 -26.94 -43.11
C ALA A 73 19.51 -25.81 -43.72
N GLN A 74 18.21 -25.84 -43.47
CA GLN A 74 17.34 -24.74 -43.86
C GLN A 74 17.69 -23.48 -43.05
N PRO A 75 17.48 -22.27 -43.60
CA PRO A 75 17.68 -21.03 -42.84
C PRO A 75 16.91 -21.07 -41.51
N GLY A 76 17.59 -20.71 -40.41
CA GLY A 76 17.01 -20.78 -39.06
C GLY A 76 17.04 -22.17 -38.42
N ARG A 77 17.71 -23.15 -39.03
CA ARG A 77 17.97 -24.45 -38.41
C ARG A 77 19.46 -24.76 -38.43
N SER A 78 19.93 -25.49 -37.42
CA SER A 78 21.30 -26.01 -37.37
C SER A 78 21.29 -27.53 -37.18
N PHE A 79 22.29 -28.19 -37.76
CA PHE A 79 22.49 -29.63 -37.60
C PHE A 79 23.65 -29.89 -36.64
N VAL A 80 23.34 -30.58 -35.55
CA VAL A 80 24.31 -31.03 -34.57
C VAL A 80 24.50 -32.52 -34.74
N TYR A 81 25.75 -32.95 -34.93
CA TYR A 81 26.10 -34.35 -35.06
C TYR A 81 26.75 -34.83 -33.77
N SER A 82 26.28 -35.95 -33.22
CA SER A 82 26.91 -36.61 -32.07
C SER A 82 27.67 -37.85 -32.52
N ASP A 83 28.91 -37.99 -32.04
CA ASP A 83 29.66 -39.24 -32.15
C ASP A 83 29.28 -40.23 -31.03
N ARG A 84 29.91 -41.41 -31.06
CA ARG A 84 29.72 -42.49 -30.07
C ARG A 84 30.26 -42.14 -28.69
N ASP A 85 31.20 -41.20 -28.63
CA ASP A 85 31.82 -40.71 -27.40
C ASP A 85 31.02 -39.53 -26.81
N ALA A 86 29.78 -39.32 -27.30
CA ALA A 86 28.89 -38.22 -26.95
C ALA A 86 29.47 -36.81 -27.24
N ARG A 87 30.49 -36.71 -28.09
CA ARG A 87 30.99 -35.41 -28.55
C ARG A 87 30.07 -34.90 -29.64
N SER A 88 29.53 -33.72 -29.40
CA SER A 88 28.64 -33.03 -30.33
C SER A 88 29.43 -31.96 -31.09
N VAL A 89 29.23 -31.91 -32.40
CA VAL A 89 29.87 -30.92 -33.29
C VAL A 89 28.80 -30.33 -34.20
N GLU A 90 28.77 -29.00 -34.29
CA GLU A 90 27.94 -28.29 -35.26
C GLU A 90 28.57 -28.38 -36.65
N LEU A 91 27.80 -28.83 -37.64
CA LEU A 91 28.24 -28.90 -39.03
C LEU A 91 27.17 -28.28 -39.94
N THR A 92 27.52 -27.19 -40.62
CA THR A 92 26.64 -26.50 -41.59
C THR A 92 26.37 -27.37 -42.82
N ALA A 93 27.30 -28.25 -43.17
CA ALA A 93 27.19 -29.17 -44.29
C ALA A 93 27.33 -30.63 -43.81
N PRO A 94 26.72 -31.59 -44.53
CA PRO A 94 26.91 -33.01 -44.22
C PRO A 94 28.40 -33.37 -44.21
N PRO A 95 28.87 -34.20 -43.26
CA PRO A 95 30.27 -34.59 -43.22
C PRO A 95 30.66 -35.30 -44.53
N PRO A 96 31.83 -34.99 -45.12
CA PRO A 96 32.27 -35.63 -46.34
C PRO A 96 32.40 -37.13 -46.12
N ARG A 97 31.84 -37.95 -47.02
CA ARG A 97 32.15 -39.39 -47.04
C ARG A 97 33.63 -39.48 -47.37
N GLY A 98 34.44 -39.96 -46.42
CA GLY A 98 35.86 -40.18 -46.67
C GLY A 98 36.04 -40.99 -47.96
N LEU A 99 36.96 -40.56 -48.81
CA LEU A 99 37.17 -41.04 -50.18
C LEU A 99 37.46 -42.56 -50.28
N MET A 100 37.61 -43.27 -49.16
CA MET A 100 38.05 -44.67 -49.13
C MET A 100 37.23 -45.61 -48.24
N GLY A 101 36.07 -45.22 -47.70
CA GLY A 101 35.11 -46.15 -47.05
C GLY A 101 35.59 -46.97 -45.83
N LEU A 102 36.86 -46.89 -45.46
CA LEU A 102 37.54 -47.79 -44.50
C LEU A 102 37.34 -47.38 -43.03
N ARG A 103 36.86 -46.17 -42.77
CA ARG A 103 36.39 -45.75 -41.45
C ARG A 103 34.89 -45.54 -41.53
N GLY A 104 34.14 -46.33 -40.75
CA GLY A 104 32.69 -46.21 -40.64
C GLY A 104 32.23 -44.78 -40.28
N PRO A 105 30.93 -44.47 -40.37
CA PRO A 105 30.44 -43.13 -40.10
C PRO A 105 30.85 -42.68 -38.70
N ARG A 106 31.58 -41.56 -38.64
CA ARG A 106 32.12 -40.98 -37.41
C ARG A 106 31.02 -40.53 -36.45
N TYR A 107 29.86 -40.21 -36.99
CA TYR A 107 28.70 -39.71 -36.24
C TYR A 107 27.58 -40.74 -36.26
N GLU A 108 26.92 -40.89 -35.12
CA GLU A 108 25.81 -41.83 -34.94
C GLU A 108 24.46 -41.14 -35.11
N TRP A 109 24.33 -39.93 -34.55
CA TRP A 109 23.08 -39.18 -34.51
C TRP A 109 23.22 -37.82 -35.18
N ARG A 110 22.16 -37.40 -35.88
CA ARG A 110 21.94 -36.04 -36.34
C ARG A 110 20.72 -35.48 -35.60
N VAL A 111 20.94 -34.35 -34.94
CA VAL A 111 19.89 -33.60 -34.24
C VAL A 111 19.68 -32.28 -34.97
N GLU A 112 18.43 -31.96 -35.26
CA GLU A 112 18.03 -30.71 -35.89
C GLU A 112 17.53 -29.76 -34.80
N VAL A 113 18.19 -28.60 -34.70
CA VAL A 113 17.90 -27.57 -33.70
C VAL A 113 17.37 -26.34 -34.40
N ASP A 114 16.27 -25.81 -33.90
CA ASP A 114 15.71 -24.54 -34.35
C ASP A 114 16.50 -23.37 -33.76
N THR A 115 17.11 -22.57 -34.63
CA THR A 115 17.89 -21.38 -34.28
C THR A 115 17.19 -20.09 -34.73
N THR A 116 15.90 -20.15 -35.10
CA THR A 116 15.11 -18.98 -35.45
C THR A 116 15.00 -18.00 -34.27
N LEU A 117 14.86 -16.71 -34.60
CA LEU A 117 14.55 -15.69 -33.60
C LEU A 117 13.10 -15.84 -33.17
N ARG A 118 12.88 -16.06 -31.89
CA ARG A 118 11.58 -16.24 -31.26
C ARG A 118 11.23 -15.07 -30.37
N ARG A 119 9.94 -14.84 -30.19
CA ARG A 119 9.40 -13.78 -29.34
C ARG A 119 8.39 -14.41 -28.41
N ASP A 120 8.65 -14.33 -27.11
CA ASP A 120 7.77 -14.88 -26.07
C ASP A 120 7.45 -13.81 -25.04
N THR A 121 6.24 -13.87 -24.51
CA THR A 121 5.74 -12.97 -23.46
C THR A 121 5.56 -13.74 -22.16
N PHE A 122 6.23 -13.27 -21.11
CA PHE A 122 6.21 -13.84 -19.78
C PHE A 122 5.49 -12.91 -18.82
N VAL A 123 4.47 -13.44 -18.14
CA VAL A 123 3.78 -12.73 -17.06
C VAL A 123 4.14 -13.38 -15.72
N ALA A 124 4.46 -12.57 -14.72
CA ALA A 124 4.80 -13.05 -13.39
C ALA A 124 4.40 -12.06 -12.29
N SER A 125 3.99 -12.58 -11.14
CA SER A 125 3.78 -11.79 -9.92
C SER A 125 5.04 -11.84 -9.06
N LEU A 126 5.67 -10.68 -8.86
CA LEU A 126 6.91 -10.54 -8.09
C LEU A 126 6.66 -9.78 -6.78
N PRO A 127 7.28 -10.18 -5.65
CA PRO A 127 7.17 -9.44 -4.40
C PRO A 127 7.84 -8.07 -4.50
N SER A 128 7.26 -7.07 -3.83
CA SER A 128 7.92 -5.78 -3.58
C SER A 128 8.77 -5.86 -2.30
N ARG A 129 9.44 -4.74 -1.95
CA ARG A 129 10.18 -4.61 -0.68
C ARG A 129 9.32 -4.87 0.57
N THR A 130 8.03 -4.53 0.53
CA THR A 130 7.16 -4.58 1.72
C THR A 130 6.54 -5.97 1.96
N GLU A 131 6.81 -6.97 1.11
CA GLU A 131 6.26 -8.35 1.09
C GLU A 131 4.72 -8.48 0.97
N LEU A 132 3.96 -7.51 1.50
CA LEU A 132 2.50 -7.43 1.46
C LEU A 132 1.93 -6.97 0.12
N ALA A 133 2.78 -6.42 -0.74
CA ALA A 133 2.43 -5.92 -2.06
C ALA A 133 3.26 -6.64 -3.13
N ARG A 134 2.68 -6.78 -4.33
CA ARG A 134 3.30 -7.48 -5.45
C ARG A 134 3.18 -6.63 -6.71
N PHE A 135 4.19 -6.74 -7.56
CA PHE A 135 4.17 -6.21 -8.92
C PHE A 135 3.69 -7.32 -9.87
N GLU A 136 2.80 -6.98 -10.79
CA GLU A 136 2.53 -7.75 -11.99
C GLU A 136 3.51 -7.29 -13.07
N LEU A 137 4.44 -8.18 -13.41
CA LEU A 137 5.48 -7.94 -14.40
C LEU A 137 5.13 -8.65 -15.70
N THR A 138 5.15 -7.92 -16.80
CA THR A 138 5.08 -8.47 -18.16
C THR A 138 6.41 -8.22 -18.86
N ILE A 139 7.10 -9.29 -19.25
CA ILE A 139 8.36 -9.23 -20.00
C ILE A 139 8.13 -9.84 -21.36
N GLU A 140 8.41 -9.09 -22.41
CA GLU A 140 8.46 -9.59 -23.77
C GLU A 140 9.90 -9.72 -24.22
N ALA A 141 10.32 -10.93 -24.57
CA ALA A 141 11.72 -11.23 -24.88
C ALA A 141 11.86 -11.78 -26.30
N GLU A 142 12.81 -11.22 -27.04
CA GLU A 142 13.29 -11.76 -28.31
C GLU A 142 14.56 -12.57 -28.06
N TRP A 143 14.53 -13.87 -28.35
CA TRP A 143 15.61 -14.79 -28.06
C TRP A 143 15.81 -15.81 -29.18
N SER A 144 17.02 -16.36 -29.29
CA SER A 144 17.38 -17.37 -30.28
C SER A 144 18.45 -18.31 -29.72
N VAL A 145 18.56 -19.51 -30.26
CA VAL A 145 19.68 -20.41 -29.94
C VAL A 145 20.98 -19.85 -30.55
N THR A 146 21.98 -19.61 -29.72
CA THR A 146 23.32 -19.12 -30.10
C THR A 146 24.36 -20.24 -30.20
N ASP A 147 24.22 -21.28 -29.38
CA ASP A 147 25.05 -22.48 -29.42
C ASP A 147 24.16 -23.75 -29.45
N PRO A 148 23.87 -24.30 -30.63
CA PRO A 148 23.02 -25.48 -30.76
C PRO A 148 23.69 -26.74 -30.18
N VAL A 149 25.03 -26.78 -30.08
CA VAL A 149 25.77 -27.91 -29.49
C VAL A 149 25.51 -27.97 -28.00
N ALA A 150 25.53 -26.83 -27.29
CA ALA A 150 25.20 -26.75 -25.87
C ALA A 150 23.76 -27.19 -25.59
N VAL A 151 22.80 -26.77 -26.42
CA VAL A 151 21.38 -27.15 -26.32
C VAL A 151 21.20 -28.66 -26.42
N VAL A 152 21.80 -29.31 -27.44
CA VAL A 152 21.70 -30.76 -27.63
C VAL A 152 22.40 -31.53 -26.52
N ARG A 153 23.60 -31.09 -26.12
CA ARG A 153 24.37 -31.73 -25.04
C ARG A 153 23.63 -31.70 -23.70
N ARG A 154 22.92 -30.60 -23.40
CA ARG A 154 22.12 -30.46 -22.17
C ARG A 154 20.71 -31.04 -22.32
N GLY A 155 20.29 -31.44 -23.52
CA GLY A 155 18.98 -32.01 -23.79
C GLY A 155 17.84 -31.04 -23.51
N LEU A 156 18.01 -29.77 -23.91
CA LEU A 156 17.02 -28.73 -23.63
C LEU A 156 15.92 -28.75 -24.70
N ASP A 157 14.70 -29.05 -24.28
CA ASP A 157 13.53 -29.09 -25.17
C ASP A 157 12.77 -27.75 -25.19
N ASP A 158 12.72 -27.05 -24.04
CA ASP A 158 11.99 -25.78 -23.86
C ASP A 158 12.97 -24.62 -23.54
N GLY A 159 13.28 -23.82 -24.56
CA GLY A 159 14.12 -22.64 -24.41
C GLY A 159 13.41 -21.48 -23.71
N ALA A 160 12.10 -21.33 -23.89
CA ALA A 160 11.33 -20.24 -23.32
C ALA A 160 11.29 -20.36 -21.78
N ALA A 161 11.16 -21.58 -21.24
CA ALA A 161 11.22 -21.81 -19.80
C ALA A 161 12.55 -21.36 -19.18
N ILE A 162 13.68 -21.61 -19.86
CA ILE A 162 15.01 -21.23 -19.39
C ILE A 162 15.15 -19.70 -19.41
N VAL A 163 14.79 -19.07 -20.53
CA VAL A 163 14.81 -17.61 -20.67
C VAL A 163 13.93 -16.97 -19.60
N ARG A 164 12.71 -17.46 -19.42
CA ARG A 164 11.77 -17.01 -18.39
C ARG A 164 12.40 -17.08 -17.00
N SER A 165 12.97 -18.22 -16.61
CA SER A 165 13.59 -18.36 -15.29
C SER A 165 14.69 -17.34 -15.06
N ARG A 166 15.63 -17.18 -16.02
CA ARG A 166 16.76 -16.25 -15.89
C ARG A 166 16.32 -14.79 -15.84
N LEU A 167 15.35 -14.40 -16.67
CA LEU A 167 14.82 -13.03 -16.68
C LEU A 167 14.07 -12.72 -15.38
N LEU A 168 13.25 -13.67 -14.89
CA LEU A 168 12.51 -13.48 -13.65
C LEU A 168 13.40 -13.44 -12.41
N ASP A 169 14.50 -14.17 -12.37
CA ASP A 169 15.46 -14.11 -11.25
C ASP A 169 16.13 -12.73 -11.15
N VAL A 170 16.48 -12.15 -12.29
CA VAL A 170 17.03 -10.78 -12.37
C VAL A 170 15.98 -9.77 -11.94
N ALA A 171 14.77 -9.85 -12.50
CA ALA A 171 13.68 -8.95 -12.16
C ALA A 171 13.30 -9.03 -10.68
N ARG A 172 13.23 -10.24 -10.10
CA ARG A 172 12.96 -10.47 -8.67
C ARG A 172 13.99 -9.75 -7.79
N THR A 173 15.26 -9.85 -8.15
CA THR A 173 16.36 -9.20 -7.41
C THR A 173 16.22 -7.67 -7.41
N VAL A 174 15.78 -7.10 -8.52
CA VAL A 174 15.54 -5.65 -8.65
C VAL A 174 14.28 -5.24 -7.89
N CYS A 175 13.14 -5.90 -8.13
CA CYS A 175 11.84 -5.57 -7.53
C CYS A 175 11.85 -5.58 -5.99
N HIS A 176 12.64 -6.47 -5.37
CA HIS A 176 12.78 -6.51 -3.91
C HIS A 176 13.35 -5.23 -3.28
N ARG A 177 14.00 -4.37 -4.06
CA ARG A 177 14.61 -3.12 -3.56
C ARG A 177 13.64 -1.95 -3.52
N PHE A 178 12.48 -2.08 -4.17
CA PHE A 178 11.55 -0.97 -4.37
C PHE A 178 10.20 -1.19 -3.68
N GLU A 179 9.61 -0.09 -3.24
CA GLU A 179 8.25 -0.03 -2.71
C GLU A 179 7.22 -0.01 -3.85
N ILE A 180 5.99 -0.41 -3.55
CA ILE A 180 4.93 -0.56 -4.57
C ILE A 180 4.55 0.76 -5.26
N ASP A 181 4.75 1.90 -4.62
CA ASP A 181 4.41 3.21 -5.19
C ASP A 181 5.44 3.71 -6.22
N ARG A 182 6.61 3.06 -6.35
CA ARG A 182 7.71 3.47 -7.24
C ARG A 182 7.74 2.70 -8.56
N ILE A 183 6.58 2.54 -9.20
CA ILE A 183 6.41 1.67 -10.38
C ILE A 183 7.35 2.09 -11.53
N ALA A 184 7.41 3.40 -11.83
CA ALA A 184 8.25 3.91 -12.92
C ALA A 184 9.75 3.68 -12.69
N GLU A 185 10.22 3.82 -11.44
CA GLU A 185 11.62 3.55 -11.07
C GLU A 185 11.95 2.06 -11.19
N VAL A 186 11.02 1.18 -10.78
CA VAL A 186 11.18 -0.27 -10.92
C VAL A 186 11.25 -0.67 -12.38
N GLU A 187 10.34 -0.18 -13.20
CA GLU A 187 10.32 -0.48 -14.63
C GLU A 187 11.62 -0.04 -15.30
N ALA A 188 12.08 1.18 -15.03
CA ALA A 188 13.35 1.69 -15.54
C ALA A 188 14.54 0.85 -15.06
N ALA A 189 14.60 0.48 -13.79
CA ALA A 189 15.69 -0.32 -13.22
C ALA A 189 15.72 -1.75 -13.77
N VAL A 190 14.56 -2.40 -13.94
CA VAL A 190 14.47 -3.73 -14.55
C VAL A 190 14.84 -3.65 -16.03
N ALA A 191 14.33 -2.65 -16.76
CA ALA A 191 14.66 -2.46 -18.16
C ALA A 191 16.16 -2.18 -18.36
N ASP A 192 16.78 -1.35 -17.52
CA ASP A 192 18.21 -1.04 -17.59
C ASP A 192 19.04 -2.30 -17.35
N GLN A 193 18.74 -3.03 -16.27
CA GLN A 193 19.43 -4.28 -15.95
C GLN A 193 19.29 -5.31 -17.08
N LEU A 194 18.13 -5.42 -17.72
CA LEU A 194 17.90 -6.35 -18.83
C LEU A 194 18.47 -5.85 -20.18
N ARG A 195 18.75 -4.55 -20.33
CA ARG A 195 19.28 -3.95 -21.56
C ARG A 195 20.81 -4.05 -21.67
N THR A 196 21.52 -4.30 -20.57
CA THR A 196 22.99 -4.26 -20.49
C THR A 196 23.68 -5.37 -21.31
N GLU A 197 23.64 -5.29 -22.64
CA GLU A 197 24.24 -6.21 -23.62
C GLU A 197 23.39 -7.44 -24.00
N PRO A 198 23.55 -7.98 -25.23
CA PRO A 198 23.00 -9.28 -25.60
C PRO A 198 23.48 -10.35 -24.63
N ARG A 199 22.55 -10.95 -23.89
CA ARG A 199 22.88 -11.96 -22.88
C ARG A 199 22.97 -13.32 -23.54
N ALA A 200 24.17 -13.87 -23.57
CA ALA A 200 24.39 -15.27 -23.93
C ALA A 200 24.41 -16.11 -22.66
N TYR A 201 23.51 -17.09 -22.57
CA TYR A 201 23.49 -18.07 -21.50
C TYR A 201 24.35 -19.28 -21.86
N GLU A 202 24.93 -19.95 -20.87
CA GLU A 202 25.80 -21.12 -21.06
C GLU A 202 25.06 -22.33 -21.64
N GLU A 203 23.73 -22.32 -21.56
CA GLU A 203 22.80 -23.24 -22.19
C GLU A 203 22.80 -23.15 -23.72
N GLY A 204 23.44 -22.13 -24.29
CA GLY A 204 23.46 -21.87 -25.73
C GLY A 204 22.26 -21.08 -26.23
N ILE A 205 21.63 -20.30 -25.34
CA ILE A 205 20.49 -19.43 -25.66
C ILE A 205 20.93 -17.98 -25.50
N GLY A 206 20.63 -17.15 -26.51
CA GLY A 206 20.89 -15.72 -26.49
C GLY A 206 19.59 -14.92 -26.45
N VAL A 207 19.53 -13.93 -25.56
CA VAL A 207 18.44 -12.93 -25.52
C VAL A 207 18.93 -11.65 -26.17
N ARG A 208 18.24 -11.19 -27.22
CA ARG A 208 18.61 -10.02 -28.01
C ARG A 208 17.95 -8.74 -27.52
N ARG A 209 16.65 -8.80 -27.23
CA ARG A 209 15.85 -7.65 -26.81
C ARG A 209 14.86 -8.06 -25.74
N CYS A 210 14.63 -7.16 -24.79
CA CYS A 210 13.60 -7.30 -23.78
C CYS A 210 12.82 -5.99 -23.66
N TYR A 211 11.50 -6.12 -23.61
CA TYR A 211 10.59 -5.05 -23.23
C TYR A 211 9.94 -5.44 -21.91
N VAL A 212 9.81 -4.46 -21.02
CA VAL A 212 9.36 -4.69 -19.64
C VAL A 212 8.24 -3.71 -19.37
N GLN A 213 7.17 -4.21 -18.77
CA GLN A 213 6.07 -3.41 -18.25
C GLN A 213 5.76 -3.85 -16.83
N VAL A 214 5.64 -2.88 -15.91
CA VAL A 214 5.34 -3.14 -14.50
C VAL A 214 4.01 -2.51 -14.14
N VAL A 215 3.13 -3.28 -13.52
CA VAL A 215 1.84 -2.82 -13.00
C VAL A 215 1.70 -3.26 -11.54
N PRO A 216 1.12 -2.46 -10.64
CA PRO A 216 0.81 -2.93 -9.28
C PRO A 216 -0.30 -4.00 -9.33
N ASP A 217 -0.20 -5.03 -8.48
CA ASP A 217 -1.26 -6.03 -8.33
C ASP A 217 -2.60 -5.35 -8.00
N GLN A 218 -3.69 -5.84 -8.60
CA GLN A 218 -5.05 -5.38 -8.33
C GLN A 218 -5.39 -5.36 -6.86
N ARG A 219 -4.87 -6.32 -6.08
CA ARG A 219 -5.10 -6.34 -4.62
C ARG A 219 -4.49 -5.11 -3.94
N THR A 220 -3.32 -4.67 -4.39
CA THR A 220 -2.68 -3.48 -3.85
C THR A 220 -3.39 -2.21 -4.31
N LEU A 221 -3.81 -2.14 -5.58
CA LEU A 221 -4.63 -1.03 -6.09
C LEU A 221 -5.92 -0.85 -5.27
N ARG A 222 -6.71 -1.91 -5.10
CA ARG A 222 -7.95 -1.86 -4.29
C ARG A 222 -7.70 -1.47 -2.84
N ARG A 223 -6.56 -1.88 -2.28
CA ARG A 223 -6.20 -1.48 -0.91
C ARG A 223 -5.88 0.01 -0.86
N LYS A 224 -5.17 0.55 -1.86
CA LYS A 224 -4.83 1.96 -1.95
C LYS A 224 -6.09 2.82 -2.09
N GLU A 225 -6.99 2.47 -3.01
CA GLU A 225 -8.29 3.12 -3.19
C GLU A 225 -9.06 3.19 -1.86
N ARG A 226 -9.20 2.07 -1.14
CA ARG A 226 -9.88 2.06 0.17
C ARG A 226 -9.21 2.93 1.23
N PHE A 227 -7.89 3.05 1.19
CA PHE A 227 -7.15 3.91 2.12
C PHE A 227 -7.34 5.39 1.77
N GLU A 228 -7.41 5.74 0.49
CA GLU A 228 -7.71 7.08 0.00
C GLU A 228 -9.15 7.48 0.33
N ASP A 229 -10.13 6.61 0.03
CA ASP A 229 -11.53 6.81 0.37
C ASP A 229 -11.72 7.03 1.89
N ALA A 230 -11.10 6.18 2.72
CA ALA A 230 -11.18 6.33 4.17
C ALA A 230 -10.46 7.58 4.70
N ARG A 231 -9.46 8.09 3.97
CA ARG A 231 -8.76 9.33 4.33
C ARG A 231 -9.62 10.53 3.97
N ASP A 232 -10.29 10.51 2.83
CA ASP A 232 -11.17 11.58 2.39
C ASP A 232 -12.44 11.64 3.23
N GLU A 233 -13.02 10.49 3.59
CA GLU A 233 -14.13 10.42 4.55
C GLU A 233 -13.74 11.02 5.92
N ARG A 234 -12.54 10.73 6.41
CA ARG A 234 -12.03 11.34 7.66
C ARG A 234 -11.79 12.84 7.54
N ARG A 235 -11.39 13.32 6.37
CA ARG A 235 -11.22 14.76 6.12
C ARG A 235 -12.57 15.46 6.08
N LEU A 236 -13.53 14.92 5.34
CA LEU A 236 -14.90 15.46 5.28
C LEU A 236 -15.54 15.50 6.65
N THR A 237 -15.47 14.40 7.41
CA THR A 237 -16.01 14.39 8.79
C THR A 237 -15.29 15.36 9.72
N SER A 238 -13.97 15.56 9.55
CA SER A 238 -13.23 16.57 10.32
C SER A 238 -13.64 18.00 9.95
N ASP A 239 -13.76 18.29 8.66
CA ASP A 239 -14.14 19.61 8.15
C ASP A 239 -15.60 19.93 8.55
N GLU A 240 -16.51 18.96 8.47
CA GLU A 240 -17.88 19.07 8.96
C GLU A 240 -17.95 19.34 10.45
N VAL A 241 -17.11 18.69 11.25
CA VAL A 241 -17.02 18.92 12.70
C VAL A 241 -16.45 20.31 12.99
N ASP A 242 -15.47 20.78 12.22
CA ASP A 242 -14.89 22.11 12.41
C ASP A 242 -15.84 23.22 11.95
N ASP A 243 -16.60 23.01 10.89
CA ASP A 243 -17.69 23.91 10.47
C ASP A 243 -18.85 23.90 11.48
N LEU A 244 -19.18 22.73 12.03
CA LEU A 244 -20.11 22.60 13.16
C LEU A 244 -19.60 23.40 14.36
N ARG A 245 -18.31 23.30 14.71
CA ARG A 245 -17.71 24.07 15.81
C ARG A 245 -17.70 25.57 15.54
N ARG A 246 -17.40 26.01 14.31
CA ARG A 246 -17.41 27.44 13.93
C ARG A 246 -18.81 28.02 13.90
N SER A 247 -19.81 27.22 13.53
CA SER A 247 -21.23 27.62 13.51
C SER A 247 -21.86 27.62 14.89
N ILE A 248 -21.41 26.78 15.82
CA ILE A 248 -21.82 26.83 17.23
C ILE A 248 -20.98 27.88 17.96
N ARG A 249 -21.36 29.15 17.83
CA ARG A 249 -20.76 30.22 18.67
C ARG A 249 -21.43 30.31 20.03
N THR A 250 -22.70 29.95 20.09
CA THR A 250 -23.50 29.98 21.32
C THR A 250 -24.16 28.64 21.59
N SER A 251 -24.46 28.35 22.86
CA SER A 251 -25.27 27.17 23.25
C SER A 251 -26.64 27.15 22.58
N SER A 252 -27.17 28.33 22.24
CA SER A 252 -28.43 28.52 21.52
C SER A 252 -28.37 28.03 20.07
N ASP A 253 -27.22 28.11 19.39
CA ASP A 253 -27.06 27.61 18.01
C ASP A 253 -27.10 26.07 17.95
N LEU A 254 -26.52 25.43 18.98
CA LEU A 254 -26.60 23.97 19.18
C LEU A 254 -28.06 23.52 19.32
N PHE A 255 -28.86 24.34 20.01
CA PHE A 255 -30.30 24.14 20.19
C PHE A 255 -31.09 24.23 18.90
N LEU A 256 -30.90 25.32 18.14
CA LEU A 256 -31.58 25.52 16.87
C LEU A 256 -31.23 24.40 15.86
N ARG A 257 -30.00 23.90 15.90
CA ARG A 257 -29.56 22.79 15.05
C ARG A 257 -30.17 21.45 15.47
N TYR A 258 -30.24 21.15 16.76
CA TYR A 258 -30.93 19.95 17.26
C TYR A 258 -32.44 19.97 16.98
N LEU A 259 -33.07 21.14 17.12
CA LEU A 259 -34.48 21.39 16.76
C LEU A 259 -34.75 21.10 15.29
N ALA A 260 -33.82 21.46 14.40
CA ALA A 260 -33.94 21.22 12.97
C ALA A 260 -33.73 19.75 12.59
N GLN A 261 -32.85 19.03 13.28
CA GLN A 261 -32.50 17.65 12.94
C GLN A 261 -33.49 16.62 13.49
N ASP A 262 -34.04 16.85 14.69
CA ASP A 262 -35.00 15.94 15.30
C ASP A 262 -36.02 16.71 16.18
N PRO A 263 -37.11 17.25 15.59
CA PRO A 263 -38.06 18.11 16.29
C PRO A 263 -38.82 17.37 17.42
N ASN A 264 -38.81 16.04 17.41
CA ASN A 264 -39.47 15.23 18.44
C ASN A 264 -38.60 15.08 19.71
N ARG A 265 -37.29 15.33 19.65
CA ARG A 265 -36.35 15.24 20.80
C ARG A 265 -36.21 16.53 21.61
N VAL A 266 -36.92 17.58 21.22
CA VAL A 266 -36.85 18.90 21.85
C VAL A 266 -37.23 18.82 23.33
N GLY A 267 -38.24 18.02 23.67
CA GLY A 267 -38.69 17.84 25.05
C GLY A 267 -37.61 17.26 25.97
N SER A 268 -36.90 16.22 25.53
CA SER A 268 -35.80 15.63 26.31
C SER A 268 -34.60 16.58 26.42
N LEU A 269 -34.29 17.33 25.35
CA LEU A 269 -33.15 18.26 25.37
C LEU A 269 -33.40 19.46 26.30
N ILE A 270 -34.63 19.98 26.32
CA ILE A 270 -35.05 21.02 27.26
C ILE A 270 -34.99 20.50 28.70
N ALA A 271 -35.41 19.25 28.93
CA ALA A 271 -35.33 18.63 30.25
C ALA A 271 -33.88 18.48 30.72
N ASP A 272 -32.98 17.98 29.86
CA ASP A 272 -31.55 17.85 30.16
C ASP A 272 -30.92 19.21 30.44
N MET A 273 -31.26 20.25 29.68
CA MET A 273 -30.74 21.60 29.93
C MET A 273 -31.23 22.17 31.25
N ARG A 274 -32.51 21.98 31.58
CA ARG A 274 -33.05 22.40 32.87
C ARG A 274 -32.32 21.71 34.01
N GLN A 275 -32.03 20.42 33.87
CA GLN A 275 -31.25 19.65 34.84
C GLN A 275 -29.81 20.15 34.93
N HIS A 276 -29.20 20.54 33.80
CA HIS A 276 -27.84 21.06 33.78
C HIS A 276 -27.73 22.45 34.41
N GLU A 277 -28.74 23.31 34.24
CA GLU A 277 -28.82 24.58 34.96
C GLU A 277 -29.01 24.38 36.45
N GLN A 278 -29.89 23.46 36.87
CA GLN A 278 -30.05 23.10 38.28
C GLN A 278 -28.74 22.60 38.89
N LEU A 279 -28.00 21.72 38.20
CA LEU A 279 -26.69 21.25 38.66
C LEU A 279 -25.65 22.38 38.75
N LYS A 280 -25.70 23.37 37.85
CA LYS A 280 -24.83 24.55 37.93
C LYS A 280 -25.20 25.41 39.13
N GLU A 281 -26.48 25.68 39.34
CA GLU A 281 -26.97 26.42 40.51
C GLU A 281 -26.55 25.70 41.81
N GLU A 282 -26.76 24.38 41.90
CA GLU A 282 -26.35 23.56 43.03
C GLU A 282 -24.83 23.64 43.28
N ARG A 283 -24.01 23.50 42.23
CA ARG A 283 -22.54 23.63 42.38
C ARG A 283 -22.10 25.02 42.79
N VAL A 284 -22.76 26.07 42.31
CA VAL A 284 -22.47 27.45 42.73
C VAL A 284 -22.83 27.64 44.20
N ILE A 285 -23.97 27.11 44.64
CA ILE A 285 -24.37 27.11 46.05
C ILE A 285 -23.37 26.32 46.91
N GLU A 286 -22.92 25.16 46.43
CA GLU A 286 -21.95 24.32 47.13
C GLU A 286 -20.58 25.01 47.27
N LEU A 287 -20.06 25.60 46.19
CA LEU A 287 -18.83 26.40 46.20
C LEU A 287 -18.94 27.58 47.14
N TYR A 288 -20.09 28.26 47.12
CA TYR A 288 -20.38 29.38 48.00
C TYR A 288 -20.38 28.94 49.48
N ASN A 289 -21.10 27.87 49.81
CA ASN A 289 -21.16 27.33 51.16
C ASN A 289 -19.76 26.94 51.67
N LYS A 290 -18.96 26.29 50.81
CA LYS A 290 -17.59 25.91 51.13
C LYS A 290 -16.69 27.14 51.37
N ALA A 291 -16.81 28.18 50.54
CA ALA A 291 -16.04 29.42 50.70
C ALA A 291 -16.39 30.18 51.99
N VAL A 292 -17.65 30.10 52.43
CA VAL A 292 -18.12 30.66 53.71
C VAL A 292 -17.59 29.82 54.89
N GLU A 293 -17.63 28.49 54.79
CA GLU A 293 -17.18 27.58 55.84
C GLU A 293 -15.66 27.68 56.09
N GLU A 294 -14.87 27.80 55.02
CA GLU A 294 -13.42 28.01 55.09
C GLU A 294 -13.03 29.44 55.52
N LYS A 295 -14.01 30.32 55.79
CA LYS A 295 -13.83 31.75 56.18
C LYS A 295 -13.01 32.58 55.18
N ILE A 296 -13.00 32.16 53.91
CA ILE A 296 -12.31 32.89 52.84
C ILE A 296 -13.03 34.21 52.54
N ILE A 297 -14.36 34.23 52.69
CA ILE A 297 -15.20 35.41 52.41
C ILE A 297 -15.84 35.91 53.72
N ARG A 298 -15.70 37.21 54.00
CA ARG A 298 -16.40 37.84 55.14
C ARG A 298 -17.85 38.13 54.76
N PRO A 299 -18.84 38.01 55.67
CA PRO A 299 -20.26 38.20 55.38
C PRO A 299 -20.61 39.55 54.71
N ALA A 300 -19.80 40.59 54.89
CA ALA A 300 -20.02 41.89 54.26
C ALA A 300 -19.66 41.92 52.77
N GLN A 301 -18.73 41.08 52.31
CA GLN A 301 -18.32 40.98 50.90
C GLN A 301 -19.27 40.09 50.08
N VAL A 302 -20.11 39.32 50.76
CA VAL A 302 -21.09 38.43 50.14
C VAL A 302 -22.06 39.21 49.26
N ASN A 303 -22.64 40.30 49.76
CA ASN A 303 -23.64 41.06 49.00
C ASN A 303 -23.05 41.68 47.73
N GLU A 304 -21.80 42.14 47.77
CA GLU A 304 -21.11 42.73 46.62
C GLU A 304 -20.77 41.67 45.56
N MET A 305 -20.41 40.47 46.00
CA MET A 305 -20.14 39.33 45.11
C MET A 305 -21.45 38.76 44.53
N LEU A 306 -22.55 38.76 45.30
CA LEU A 306 -23.89 38.35 44.86
C LEU A 306 -24.45 39.30 43.81
N GLU A 307 -24.34 40.62 44.00
CA GLU A 307 -24.74 41.60 42.98
C GLU A 307 -23.92 41.45 41.68
N ARG A 308 -22.62 41.13 41.80
CA ARG A 308 -21.73 40.97 40.65
C ARG A 308 -21.93 39.64 39.91
N LEU A 309 -22.33 38.57 40.61
CA LEU A 309 -22.63 37.25 40.04
C LEU A 309 -24.06 37.11 39.52
N LEU A 310 -25.05 37.73 40.18
CA LEU A 310 -26.45 37.66 39.74
C LEU A 310 -26.83 38.74 38.72
N GLY A 311 -26.13 39.88 38.70
CA GLY A 311 -26.37 40.96 37.73
C GLY A 311 -26.45 40.48 36.27
N PRO A 312 -25.53 39.60 35.81
CA PRO A 312 -25.59 39.02 34.46
C PRO A 312 -26.76 38.05 34.23
N MET A 313 -27.17 37.25 35.22
CA MET A 313 -28.23 36.24 35.06
C MET A 313 -29.62 36.87 34.94
N THR A 314 -29.88 37.97 35.65
CA THR A 314 -31.15 38.69 35.51
C THR A 314 -31.30 39.46 34.19
N GLY A 315 -30.19 39.72 33.48
CA GLY A 315 -30.20 40.39 32.18
C GLY A 315 -30.71 39.52 31.03
N VAL A 316 -30.61 38.19 31.14
CA VAL A 316 -30.98 37.24 30.07
C VAL A 316 -32.50 37.14 29.86
N LEU A 317 -33.32 37.57 30.83
CA LEU A 317 -34.79 37.54 30.75
C LEU A 317 -35.42 38.86 30.26
N GLN A 318 -34.62 39.89 29.96
CA GLN A 318 -35.13 41.11 29.32
C GLN A 318 -34.94 41.04 27.80
N PRO A 319 -36.01 40.99 26.99
CA PRO A 319 -35.92 40.78 25.54
C PRO A 319 -35.23 41.92 24.76
N GLU A 320 -34.91 43.05 25.39
CA GLU A 320 -34.28 44.21 24.73
C GLU A 320 -32.80 44.42 25.12
N GLY A 321 -32.24 43.63 26.02
CA GLY A 321 -30.87 43.76 26.49
C GLY A 321 -29.95 42.65 26.00
N ARG A 322 -29.43 42.74 24.77
CA ARG A 322 -28.34 41.87 24.30
C ARG A 322 -27.11 42.06 25.19
N THR A 323 -26.97 41.21 26.18
CA THR A 323 -25.76 41.03 26.97
C THR A 323 -25.28 39.61 26.69
N ASP A 324 -24.05 39.50 26.20
CA ASP A 324 -23.44 38.20 25.95
C ASP A 324 -23.22 37.47 27.29
N LEU A 325 -23.14 36.13 27.27
CA LEU A 325 -23.18 35.25 28.46
C LEU A 325 -22.05 35.50 29.49
N PHE A 326 -21.11 36.39 29.18
CA PHE A 326 -20.00 36.81 30.04
C PHE A 326 -20.16 38.21 30.66
N GLY A 327 -21.32 38.86 30.51
CA GLY A 327 -21.58 40.18 31.10
C GLY A 327 -20.80 41.33 30.45
N THR A 328 -20.14 41.09 29.32
CA THR A 328 -19.63 42.14 28.45
C THR A 328 -20.81 42.79 27.74
N ARG A 329 -21.16 44.01 28.17
CA ARG A 329 -21.99 44.90 27.38
C ARG A 329 -21.29 45.11 26.05
N ASP A 330 -21.95 44.75 24.94
CA ASP A 330 -21.57 45.25 23.62
C ASP A 330 -21.64 46.77 23.70
N VAL A 331 -20.47 47.39 23.80
CA VAL A 331 -20.37 48.84 23.68
C VAL A 331 -20.70 49.12 22.21
N PRO A 332 -21.77 49.87 21.90
CA PRO A 332 -22.06 50.22 20.52
C PRO A 332 -20.82 50.91 19.97
N LEU A 333 -20.21 50.29 18.95
CA LEU A 333 -19.07 50.83 18.23
C LEU A 333 -19.49 52.24 17.78
N ALA A 334 -18.81 53.26 18.28
CA ALA A 334 -19.09 54.64 17.91
C ALA A 334 -19.05 54.76 16.37
N PRO A 335 -20.02 55.44 15.75
CA PRO A 335 -20.01 55.64 14.30
C PRO A 335 -18.69 56.29 13.92
N LEU A 336 -17.95 55.63 13.02
CA LEU A 336 -16.73 56.17 12.44
C LEU A 336 -17.04 57.56 11.84
N PRO A 337 -16.19 58.57 12.08
CA PRO A 337 -16.37 59.88 11.47
C PRO A 337 -16.27 59.75 9.96
N GLU A 338 -17.26 60.33 9.26
CA GLU A 338 -17.26 60.52 7.81
C GLU A 338 -15.92 61.13 7.38
N ALA A 339 -15.16 60.35 6.61
CA ALA A 339 -13.96 60.83 5.95
C ALA A 339 -14.36 61.90 4.95
N ALA A 340 -13.81 63.10 5.17
CA ALA A 340 -13.97 64.27 4.34
C ALA A 340 -13.66 63.96 2.87
N ALA A 341 -14.51 64.51 2.01
CA ALA A 341 -14.33 64.58 0.58
C ALA A 341 -12.96 65.18 0.21
N ILE A 342 -12.14 64.42 -0.51
CA ILE A 342 -11.06 64.96 -1.32
C ILE A 342 -11.61 65.05 -2.74
N ALA A 343 -11.87 66.28 -3.16
CA ALA A 343 -12.19 66.64 -4.52
C ALA A 343 -10.89 66.82 -5.33
N GLY A 344 -10.86 66.16 -6.49
CA GLY A 344 -10.22 66.68 -7.70
C GLY A 344 -8.78 66.26 -7.96
N GLU A 345 -8.60 65.26 -8.83
CA GLU A 345 -7.62 65.40 -9.90
C GLU A 345 -8.01 64.58 -11.14
N THR A 346 -7.73 65.21 -12.28
CA THR A 346 -8.31 65.03 -13.60
C THR A 346 -7.64 63.93 -14.44
N ALA A 347 -8.48 63.24 -15.22
CA ALA A 347 -8.28 62.83 -16.61
C ALA A 347 -6.89 62.29 -17.06
N ARG A 348 -6.86 61.00 -17.43
CA ARG A 348 -6.46 60.59 -18.79
C ARG A 348 -6.72 59.09 -19.05
N GLU A 349 -7.64 58.85 -19.98
CA GLU A 349 -7.59 57.73 -20.96
C GLU A 349 -6.25 57.79 -21.73
N PRO A 350 -5.65 56.66 -22.14
CA PRO A 350 -6.20 55.94 -23.30
C PRO A 350 -6.04 54.40 -23.33
N GLU A 351 -6.94 53.80 -24.12
CA GLU A 351 -6.72 52.68 -25.06
C GLU A 351 -6.29 51.29 -24.55
N ARG A 352 -7.25 50.35 -24.68
CA ARG A 352 -7.04 48.92 -24.99
C ARG A 352 -6.45 48.77 -26.40
N PRO A 353 -5.56 47.78 -26.65
CA PRO A 353 -6.06 46.47 -27.07
C PRO A 353 -5.18 45.25 -26.71
N GLY A 354 -5.83 44.08 -26.50
CA GLY A 354 -5.29 42.80 -26.97
C GLY A 354 -5.01 41.70 -25.92
N GLY A 355 -5.72 40.57 -26.05
CA GLY A 355 -5.15 39.22 -25.87
C GLY A 355 -5.43 38.49 -24.54
N PRO A 356 -5.87 37.22 -24.55
CA PRO A 356 -6.18 36.44 -23.36
C PRO A 356 -4.91 35.82 -22.77
N GLY A 357 -4.49 36.29 -21.60
CA GLY A 357 -3.40 35.71 -20.82
C GLY A 357 -3.87 34.54 -19.95
N GLU A 358 -3.13 33.44 -20.04
CA GLU A 358 -3.16 32.30 -19.14
C GLU A 358 -2.97 32.75 -17.68
N PRO A 359 -3.58 32.07 -16.69
CA PRO A 359 -3.33 32.37 -15.29
C PRO A 359 -1.87 32.03 -14.94
N ASP A 360 -1.14 33.06 -14.52
CA ASP A 360 0.23 33.00 -13.98
C ASP A 360 0.36 31.87 -12.95
N GLU A 361 1.29 30.96 -13.22
CA GLU A 361 1.82 30.01 -12.26
C GLU A 361 2.46 30.76 -11.08
N ASP A 362 2.23 30.25 -9.87
CA ASP A 362 2.85 30.70 -8.62
C ASP A 362 4.38 30.64 -8.71
N VAL A 363 5.01 31.71 -9.20
CA VAL A 363 6.45 31.90 -9.15
C VAL A 363 6.84 32.24 -7.71
N MET A 364 7.33 31.21 -7.00
CA MET A 364 8.01 31.34 -5.72
C MET A 364 9.08 32.44 -5.78
N PRO A 365 9.07 33.43 -4.86
CA PRO A 365 10.01 34.54 -4.88
C PRO A 365 11.45 34.05 -4.75
N GLU A 366 12.34 34.57 -5.61
CA GLU A 366 13.76 34.17 -5.71
C GLU A 366 14.56 34.37 -4.42
N GLN A 367 14.02 35.10 -3.45
CA GLN A 367 14.60 35.31 -2.12
C GLN A 367 14.69 34.01 -1.28
N LEU A 368 14.00 32.95 -1.69
CA LEU A 368 14.05 31.64 -1.02
C LEU A 368 15.06 30.65 -1.64
N ARG A 369 15.68 30.95 -2.79
CA ARG A 369 16.63 30.03 -3.46
C ARG A 369 18.06 30.07 -2.91
N GLY A 370 18.35 30.91 -1.90
CA GLY A 370 19.72 31.17 -1.43
C GLY A 370 20.07 30.71 -0.01
N ARG A 371 19.17 30.08 0.75
CA ARG A 371 19.52 29.54 2.08
C ARG A 371 20.01 28.10 1.91
N SER A 372 21.33 27.93 1.94
CA SER A 372 21.98 26.63 2.11
C SER A 372 21.55 26.02 3.45
N GLU A 373 20.80 24.94 3.38
CA GLU A 373 20.44 24.07 4.50
C GLU A 373 21.67 23.26 4.95
N ASP A 374 22.66 23.92 5.54
CA ASP A 374 23.85 23.29 6.14
C ASP A 374 23.99 23.68 7.62
N GLY A 375 22.85 23.72 8.34
CA GLY A 375 22.77 24.14 9.74
C GLY A 375 22.43 23.05 10.75
N VAL A 376 22.45 21.76 10.38
CA VAL A 376 22.15 20.65 11.29
C VAL A 376 23.43 19.92 11.68
N GLU A 377 24.20 20.53 12.59
CA GLU A 377 25.31 19.86 13.27
C GLU A 377 24.74 18.82 14.25
N SER A 378 24.68 17.57 13.79
CA SER A 378 24.46 16.34 14.57
C SER A 378 23.07 16.15 15.22
N TRP A 379 22.39 15.10 14.75
CA TRP A 379 21.22 14.53 15.42
C TRP A 379 21.68 13.81 16.70
N ARG A 380 21.21 14.26 17.87
CA ARG A 380 21.32 13.50 19.12
C ARG A 380 20.08 12.61 19.28
N PRO A 381 20.21 11.29 19.40
CA PRO A 381 19.08 10.44 19.74
C PRO A 381 18.54 10.76 21.14
N MET A 382 17.23 10.64 21.29
CA MET A 382 16.54 10.92 22.55
C MET A 382 16.89 9.84 23.61
N PRO A 383 16.91 10.21 24.91
CA PRO A 383 17.42 9.36 25.99
C PRO A 383 16.54 8.15 26.36
N TRP A 384 15.53 7.80 25.56
CA TRP A 384 14.73 6.59 25.75
C TRP A 384 14.99 5.49 24.71
N ASP A 385 15.89 5.71 23.76
CA ASP A 385 16.35 4.68 22.81
C ASP A 385 17.55 3.88 23.34
N SER A 386 17.59 3.58 24.65
CA SER A 386 18.61 2.74 25.30
C SER A 386 18.00 1.57 26.05
#